data_AF-A0A501XAX1-F1
#
_entry.id   AF-A0A501XAX1-F1
#
_cell.length_a   1.000
_cell.length_b   1.000
_cell.length_c   1.000
_cell.angle_alpha   90.00
_cell.angle_beta   90.00
_cell.angle_gamma   90.00
#
_symmetry.space_group_name_H-M   'P 1'
#
loop_
_entity.id
_entity.type
_entity.pdbx_description
1 polymer ?
#
loop_
_entity_poly.entity_id
_entity_poly.type
_entity_poly.pdbx_seq_one_letter_code
_entity_poly.pdbx_strand_id
1 'polypeptide(L)'
;MKKINKFLLTATPILVATPAITVSCYKPQDGENPGYQAKVIAEQLSKNKIVTFIANTYLESFYKDDLEANAIKADSKDPILDLLNVNSDLAKDASEIFQYYAANKIKDNPQYFSNLKSDFIKANVNTADYNPTPFAIPTEEEFKFLLNNSSKITSDVRLDIEKLILSRLYLLKNRDEYYNLSVNENGEDKYLLSQADKMKEKDTPAAQKDFYEALNLKDKLVYLTKYLVEKPQVVSWSFNDSRDMNIRWAQASISSFKEFNDLAQYNPSSKPQYDLNSPAKYPNQVIPTGLSEGTVSLTLPNQSSASEFSIVANLSAYQGLSDNSATSGQLLGSIYGIKSNKNNVFGFVDPNTKMVYSQDAFKFANLLAKEINLPLIKATASLKQKVANESTEEKVTFDANDVDFEGLIRDGENSTQFVKNNVNLDSQNYDLVFKQEGLITFNNNILTVPMVLTVAQFENKNIKYEFEAKLTYNPETKEFSATQNKYNLSKYPTSVDMVKNNQIEAKYVIKLAPLYQTVDFEAADKTKTSKDVLSMKNTPWEEEKALLVLANNLIIKDKDSLFRTAQNYFKELGFKFENVNSSVEDYLKTIGLI
;
A
#
# COMPACT_ATOMS: atom_id res chain seq x y z
N MET A 1 14.63 -20.78 -23.93
CA MET A 1 14.08 -19.49 -24.43
C MET A 1 12.73 -19.77 -25.08
N LYS A 2 11.65 -19.11 -24.64
CA LYS A 2 10.33 -19.19 -25.30
C LYS A 2 10.30 -18.13 -26.41
N LYS A 3 10.15 -18.54 -27.67
CA LYS A 3 10.10 -17.63 -28.82
C LYS A 3 8.64 -17.32 -29.16
N ILE A 4 8.27 -16.04 -29.22
CA ILE A 4 6.99 -15.62 -29.78
C ILE A 4 7.18 -15.58 -31.31
N ASN A 5 7.02 -16.72 -31.96
CA ASN A 5 7.22 -16.84 -33.41
C ASN A 5 5.90 -16.70 -34.18
N LYS A 6 5.96 -15.86 -35.23
CA LYS A 6 4.93 -15.55 -36.25
C LYS A 6 3.78 -14.65 -35.79
N PHE A 7 4.01 -13.34 -35.89
CA PHE A 7 2.99 -12.32 -36.19
C PHE A 7 2.45 -12.52 -37.63
N LEU A 8 1.84 -13.67 -37.93
CA LEU A 8 1.11 -13.88 -39.19
C LEU A 8 -0.35 -13.51 -38.99
N LEU A 9 -0.61 -12.21 -38.83
CA LEU A 9 -1.91 -11.66 -39.19
C LEU A 9 -2.00 -11.74 -40.73
N THR A 10 -2.63 -12.80 -41.23
CA THR A 10 -3.05 -12.85 -42.64
C THR A 10 -4.03 -11.71 -42.87
N ALA A 11 -3.49 -10.60 -43.38
CA ALA A 11 -4.11 -9.54 -44.16
C ALA A 11 -5.49 -9.06 -43.67
N THR A 12 -5.48 -8.07 -42.79
CA THR A 12 -6.00 -6.77 -43.23
C THR A 12 -4.89 -5.76 -43.00
N PRO A 13 -4.49 -4.97 -44.00
CA PRO A 13 -3.51 -3.92 -43.78
C PRO A 13 -4.06 -3.02 -42.67
N ILE A 14 -3.27 -2.77 -41.62
CA ILE A 14 -3.47 -1.57 -40.82
C ILE A 14 -3.43 -0.45 -41.86
N LEU A 15 -4.56 0.20 -42.13
CA LEU A 15 -4.59 1.35 -43.00
C LEU A 15 -3.85 2.46 -42.26
N VAL A 16 -2.53 2.48 -42.42
CA VAL A 16 -1.65 3.48 -41.84
C VAL A 16 -2.09 4.83 -42.40
N ALA A 17 -2.83 5.61 -41.62
CA ALA A 17 -2.77 7.05 -41.75
C ALA A 17 -1.45 7.45 -41.08
N THR A 18 -0.41 7.66 -41.88
CA THR A 18 0.80 8.32 -41.41
C THR A 18 0.42 9.73 -40.97
N PRO A 19 0.67 10.17 -39.73
CA PRO A 19 0.96 11.56 -39.51
C PRO A 19 2.44 11.73 -39.85
N ALA A 20 2.74 12.07 -41.10
CA ALA A 20 4.01 12.72 -41.37
C ALA A 20 4.01 14.01 -40.54
N ILE A 21 4.76 14.05 -39.45
CA ILE A 21 5.06 15.28 -38.73
C ILE A 21 5.93 16.11 -39.66
N THR A 22 5.28 16.93 -40.48
CA THR A 22 5.89 18.12 -41.08
C THR A 22 4.91 19.26 -40.92
N VAL A 23 5.31 20.24 -40.13
CA VAL A 23 4.61 21.52 -39.98
C VAL A 23 4.67 22.24 -41.33
N SER A 24 3.57 22.25 -42.08
CA SER A 24 3.07 23.43 -42.82
C SER A 24 1.85 23.08 -43.67
N CYS A 25 0.91 24.03 -43.72
CA CYS A 25 -0.28 24.09 -44.57
C CYS A 25 -1.42 23.11 -44.27
N TYR A 26 -2.31 23.60 -43.40
CA TYR A 26 -3.70 23.17 -43.21
C TYR A 26 -4.42 23.01 -44.56
N LYS A 27 -4.80 21.78 -44.92
CA LYS A 27 -5.94 21.49 -45.80
C LYS A 27 -6.96 20.70 -44.98
N PRO A 28 -8.26 20.93 -45.15
CA PRO A 28 -9.27 20.21 -44.37
C PRO A 28 -9.22 18.74 -44.79
N GLN A 29 -8.86 17.86 -43.86
CA GLN A 29 -9.00 16.43 -44.02
C GLN A 29 -10.49 16.08 -44.15
N ASP A 30 -10.75 15.04 -44.94
CA ASP A 30 -12.06 14.47 -45.24
C ASP A 30 -13.06 14.57 -44.09
N GLY A 31 -14.22 15.17 -44.36
CA GLY A 31 -15.30 15.32 -43.37
C GLY A 31 -15.76 13.95 -42.84
N GLU A 32 -16.16 13.92 -41.56
CA GLU A 32 -16.73 12.77 -40.87
C GLU A 32 -17.83 12.10 -41.70
N ASN A 33 -17.47 11.06 -42.45
CA ASN A 33 -18.42 10.27 -43.24
C ASN A 33 -18.44 8.80 -42.73
N PRO A 34 -19.50 8.03 -43.04
CA PRO A 34 -19.63 6.65 -42.55
C PRO A 34 -18.46 5.73 -42.92
N GLY A 35 -17.82 5.97 -44.07
CA GLY A 35 -16.63 5.21 -44.50
C GLY A 35 -15.40 5.48 -43.65
N TYR A 36 -15.20 6.73 -43.23
CA TYR A 36 -14.13 7.11 -42.29
C TYR A 36 -14.35 6.48 -40.91
N GLN A 37 -15.57 6.50 -40.38
CA GLN A 37 -15.91 5.87 -39.10
C GLN A 37 -15.68 4.35 -39.13
N ALA A 38 -16.11 3.67 -40.19
CA ALA A 38 -15.89 2.23 -40.36
C ALA A 38 -14.39 1.86 -40.38
N LYS A 39 -13.57 2.70 -41.05
CA LYS A 39 -12.12 2.53 -41.10
C LYS A 39 -11.48 2.68 -39.71
N VAL A 40 -11.85 3.71 -38.95
CA VAL A 40 -11.34 3.95 -37.59
C VAL A 40 -11.70 2.78 -36.65
N ILE A 41 -12.93 2.27 -36.73
CA ILE A 41 -13.37 1.11 -35.94
C ILE A 41 -12.53 -0.13 -36.30
N ALA A 42 -12.36 -0.42 -37.60
CA ALA A 42 -11.57 -1.57 -38.05
C ALA A 42 -10.10 -1.49 -37.62
N GLU A 43 -9.52 -0.29 -37.63
CA GLU A 43 -8.17 -0.04 -37.15
C GLU A 43 -8.05 -0.32 -35.65
N GLN A 44 -8.98 0.19 -34.84
CA GLN A 44 -8.97 -0.04 -33.40
C GLN A 44 -9.17 -1.52 -33.04
N LEU A 45 -10.08 -2.22 -33.73
CA LEU A 45 -10.27 -3.66 -33.54
C LEU A 45 -9.00 -4.47 -33.87
N SER A 46 -8.28 -4.07 -34.93
CA SER A 46 -7.02 -4.70 -35.29
C SER A 46 -5.94 -4.46 -34.23
N LYS A 47 -5.86 -3.22 -33.70
CA LYS A 47 -4.99 -2.85 -32.59
C LYS A 47 -5.29 -3.66 -31.32
N ASN A 48 -6.56 -3.83 -30.97
CA ASN A 48 -6.97 -4.65 -29.82
C ASN A 48 -6.51 -6.10 -29.99
N LYS A 49 -6.78 -6.72 -31.14
CA LYS A 49 -6.36 -8.11 -31.43
C LYS A 49 -4.85 -8.33 -31.28
N ILE A 50 -4.04 -7.37 -31.75
CA ILE A 50 -2.58 -7.41 -31.61
C ILE A 50 -2.21 -7.49 -30.12
N VAL A 51 -2.79 -6.64 -29.29
CA VAL A 51 -2.45 -6.59 -27.85
C VAL A 51 -3.02 -7.79 -27.09
N THR A 52 -4.22 -8.29 -27.45
CA THR A 52 -4.79 -9.53 -26.89
C THR A 52 -3.87 -10.72 -27.15
N PHE A 53 -3.36 -10.87 -28.38
CA PHE A 53 -2.42 -11.96 -28.69
C PHE A 53 -1.15 -11.90 -27.82
N ILE A 54 -0.62 -10.69 -27.62
CA ILE A 54 0.54 -10.48 -26.74
C ILE A 54 0.20 -10.85 -25.29
N ALA A 55 -0.95 -10.39 -24.79
CA ALA A 55 -1.39 -10.68 -23.43
C ALA A 55 -1.61 -12.18 -23.22
N ASN A 56 -2.29 -12.86 -24.14
CA ASN A 56 -2.52 -14.30 -24.10
C ASN A 56 -1.21 -15.08 -24.07
N THR A 57 -0.21 -14.68 -24.87
CA THR A 57 1.09 -15.35 -24.88
C THR A 57 1.77 -15.36 -23.50
N TYR A 58 1.64 -14.26 -22.76
CA TYR A 58 2.12 -14.19 -21.38
C TYR A 58 1.27 -15.05 -20.45
N LEU A 59 -0.06 -14.90 -20.50
CA LEU A 59 -0.99 -15.63 -19.64
C LEU A 59 -0.88 -17.15 -19.81
N GLU A 60 -0.73 -17.64 -21.05
CA GLU A 60 -0.53 -19.08 -21.32
C GLU A 60 0.74 -19.62 -20.66
N SER A 61 1.76 -18.77 -20.52
CA SER A 61 2.99 -19.13 -19.83
C SER A 61 2.88 -19.05 -18.31
N PHE A 62 2.09 -18.12 -17.78
CA PHE A 62 1.96 -17.85 -16.34
C PHE A 62 0.86 -18.67 -15.67
N TYR A 63 -0.07 -19.22 -16.45
CA TYR A 63 -1.15 -20.12 -16.03
C TYR A 63 -1.03 -21.49 -16.71
N LYS A 64 0.21 -21.93 -17.00
CA LYS A 64 0.46 -23.19 -17.69
C LYS A 64 -0.13 -24.36 -16.93
N ASP A 65 0.02 -24.38 -15.61
CA ASP A 65 -0.45 -25.49 -14.78
C ASP A 65 -2.00 -25.48 -14.68
N ASP A 66 -2.62 -24.30 -14.72
CA ASP A 66 -4.08 -24.12 -14.74
C ASP A 66 -4.69 -24.61 -16.07
N LEU A 67 -4.02 -24.35 -17.21
CA LEU A 67 -4.40 -24.89 -18.51
C LEU A 67 -4.35 -26.42 -18.54
N GLU A 68 -3.29 -27.00 -17.96
CA GLU A 68 -3.11 -28.46 -17.87
C GLU A 68 -4.16 -29.10 -16.95
N ALA A 69 -4.41 -28.49 -15.78
CA ALA A 69 -5.40 -28.97 -14.81
C ALA A 69 -6.83 -28.96 -15.35
N ASN A 70 -7.17 -28.01 -16.23
CA ASN A 70 -8.49 -27.90 -16.85
C ASN A 70 -8.59 -28.62 -18.21
N ALA A 71 -7.56 -29.38 -18.61
CA ALA A 71 -7.50 -30.13 -19.87
C ALA A 71 -7.82 -29.27 -21.12
N ILE A 72 -7.44 -27.98 -21.09
CA ILE A 72 -7.60 -27.08 -22.23
C ILE A 72 -6.60 -27.49 -23.30
N LYS A 73 -7.10 -27.89 -24.47
CA LYS A 73 -6.25 -28.46 -25.52
C LYS A 73 -5.32 -27.41 -26.12
N ALA A 74 -4.11 -27.85 -26.45
CA ALA A 74 -3.11 -27.02 -27.14
C ALA A 74 -3.54 -26.57 -28.55
N ASP A 75 -4.55 -27.20 -29.16
CA ASP A 75 -5.12 -26.81 -30.46
C ASP A 75 -6.34 -25.89 -30.35
N SER A 76 -6.71 -25.46 -29.14
CA SER A 76 -7.73 -24.43 -28.97
C SER A 76 -7.33 -23.16 -29.72
N LYS A 77 -8.31 -22.52 -30.36
CA LYS A 77 -8.11 -21.24 -31.04
C LYS A 77 -7.81 -20.11 -30.05
N ASP A 78 -8.27 -20.24 -28.81
CA ASP A 78 -8.09 -19.24 -27.76
C ASP A 78 -8.10 -19.93 -26.36
N PRO A 79 -6.99 -20.58 -25.98
CA PRO A 79 -6.90 -21.32 -24.70
C PRO A 79 -7.21 -20.45 -23.48
N ILE A 80 -6.86 -19.15 -23.55
CA ILE A 80 -7.11 -18.19 -22.48
C ILE A 80 -8.60 -17.88 -22.34
N LEU A 81 -9.33 -17.69 -23.44
CA LEU A 81 -10.78 -17.53 -23.38
C LEU A 81 -11.47 -18.78 -22.83
N ASP A 82 -11.03 -19.96 -23.26
CA ASP A 82 -11.59 -21.22 -22.76
C ASP A 82 -11.36 -21.35 -21.24
N LEU A 83 -10.15 -21.02 -20.78
CA LEU A 83 -9.80 -21.05 -19.35
C LEU A 83 -10.60 -20.02 -18.53
N LEU A 84 -10.85 -18.83 -19.08
CA LEU A 84 -11.68 -17.79 -18.46
C LEU A 84 -13.16 -18.17 -18.32
N ASN A 85 -13.65 -19.14 -19.11
CA ASN A 85 -15.04 -19.58 -19.10
C ASN A 85 -15.29 -20.82 -18.21
N VAL A 86 -14.26 -21.38 -17.58
CA VAL A 86 -14.37 -22.50 -16.63
C VAL A 86 -13.97 -22.06 -15.22
N ASN A 87 -14.19 -22.91 -14.21
CA ASN A 87 -13.79 -22.63 -12.84
C ASN A 87 -12.27 -22.84 -12.64
N SER A 88 -11.48 -21.95 -13.23
CA SER A 88 -10.02 -21.93 -13.17
C SER A 88 -9.51 -20.85 -12.22
N ASP A 89 -8.21 -20.87 -11.89
CA ASP A 89 -7.61 -19.78 -11.13
C ASP A 89 -7.59 -18.48 -11.94
N LEU A 90 -7.33 -18.57 -13.25
CA LEU A 90 -7.41 -17.41 -14.14
C LEU A 90 -8.80 -16.77 -14.14
N ALA A 91 -9.87 -17.57 -14.15
CA ALA A 91 -11.25 -17.06 -14.11
C ALA A 91 -11.58 -16.37 -12.78
N LYS A 92 -11.12 -16.93 -11.65
CA LYS A 92 -11.25 -16.29 -10.32
C LYS A 92 -10.52 -14.95 -10.28
N ASP A 93 -9.29 -14.94 -10.78
CA ASP A 93 -8.46 -13.74 -10.88
C ASP A 93 -9.12 -12.65 -11.74
N ALA A 94 -9.65 -13.04 -12.90
CA ALA A 94 -10.37 -12.15 -13.80
C ALA A 94 -11.65 -11.60 -13.16
N SER A 95 -12.43 -12.45 -12.48
CA SER A 95 -13.66 -12.07 -11.79
C SER A 95 -13.39 -11.08 -10.67
N GLU A 96 -12.36 -11.32 -9.85
CA GLU A 96 -11.95 -10.42 -8.78
C GLU A 96 -11.55 -9.05 -9.34
N ILE A 97 -10.64 -9.02 -10.32
CA ILE A 97 -10.20 -7.78 -10.97
C ILE A 97 -11.37 -7.05 -11.63
N PHE A 98 -12.30 -7.79 -12.24
CA PHE A 98 -13.48 -7.22 -12.88
C PHE A 98 -14.34 -6.42 -11.89
N GLN A 99 -14.47 -6.85 -10.64
CA GLN A 99 -15.21 -6.09 -9.63
C GLN A 99 -14.62 -4.69 -9.40
N TYR A 100 -13.29 -4.56 -9.37
CA TYR A 100 -12.61 -3.27 -9.24
C TYR A 100 -12.70 -2.43 -10.52
N TYR A 101 -12.50 -3.08 -11.68
CA TYR A 101 -12.66 -2.42 -12.98
C TYR A 101 -14.06 -1.86 -13.16
N ALA A 102 -15.09 -2.65 -12.87
CA ALA A 102 -16.48 -2.27 -13.00
C ALA A 102 -16.86 -1.16 -12.03
N ALA A 103 -16.44 -1.25 -10.76
CA ALA A 103 -16.63 -0.19 -9.78
C ALA A 103 -16.05 1.16 -10.27
N ASN A 104 -14.84 1.14 -10.83
CA ASN A 104 -14.21 2.35 -11.36
C ASN A 104 -14.94 2.88 -12.60
N LYS A 105 -15.30 2.01 -13.56
CA LYS A 105 -16.04 2.42 -14.76
C LYS A 105 -17.41 3.02 -14.44
N ILE A 106 -18.11 2.50 -13.44
CA ILE A 106 -19.41 3.01 -12.97
C ILE A 106 -19.25 4.36 -12.26
N LYS A 107 -18.16 4.55 -11.50
CA LYS A 107 -17.83 5.83 -10.87
C LYS A 107 -17.66 6.93 -11.92
N ASP A 108 -16.97 6.63 -13.03
CA ASP A 108 -16.73 7.58 -14.13
C ASP A 108 -17.97 7.78 -15.02
N ASN A 109 -18.67 6.69 -15.33
CA ASN A 109 -19.89 6.69 -16.13
C ASN A 109 -20.86 5.63 -15.59
N PRO A 110 -21.92 6.03 -14.88
CA PRO A 110 -22.83 5.08 -14.26
C PRO A 110 -23.61 4.17 -15.21
N GLN A 111 -23.64 4.51 -16.50
CA GLN A 111 -24.28 3.73 -17.57
C GLN A 111 -23.27 3.02 -18.48
N TYR A 112 -21.98 2.96 -18.09
CA TYR A 112 -20.91 2.41 -18.92
C TYR A 112 -21.28 1.05 -19.54
N PHE A 113 -21.69 0.08 -18.72
CA PHE A 113 -22.01 -1.27 -19.18
C PHE A 113 -23.32 -1.34 -19.98
N SER A 114 -24.35 -0.58 -19.58
CA SER A 114 -25.60 -0.51 -20.37
C SER A 114 -25.38 0.10 -21.75
N ASN A 115 -24.43 1.03 -21.88
CA ASN A 115 -24.10 1.65 -23.16
C ASN A 115 -23.41 0.68 -24.13
N LEU A 116 -22.64 -0.29 -23.62
CA LEU A 116 -21.99 -1.31 -24.46
C LEU A 116 -23.00 -2.15 -25.25
N LYS A 117 -24.25 -2.28 -24.77
CA LYS A 117 -25.30 -3.01 -25.48
C LYS A 117 -25.54 -2.48 -26.90
N SER A 118 -25.51 -1.16 -27.08
CA SER A 118 -25.66 -0.55 -28.41
C SER A 118 -24.52 -0.94 -29.35
N ASP A 119 -23.29 -0.97 -28.83
CA ASP A 119 -22.10 -1.32 -29.61
C ASP A 119 -22.12 -2.81 -30.01
N PHE A 120 -22.57 -3.67 -29.11
CA PHE A 120 -22.77 -5.10 -29.40
C PHE A 120 -23.83 -5.32 -30.48
N ILE A 121 -24.96 -4.61 -30.44
CA ILE A 121 -26.00 -4.69 -31.48
C ILE A 121 -25.44 -4.26 -32.84
N LYS A 122 -24.69 -3.14 -32.88
CA LYS A 122 -24.03 -2.66 -34.12
C LYS A 122 -23.01 -3.66 -34.66
N ALA A 123 -22.35 -4.41 -33.77
CA ALA A 123 -21.43 -5.49 -34.12
C ALA A 123 -22.12 -6.82 -34.45
N ASN A 124 -23.46 -6.84 -34.58
CA ASN A 124 -24.28 -8.03 -34.84
C ASN A 124 -24.11 -9.15 -33.79
N VAL A 125 -23.91 -8.78 -32.52
CA VAL A 125 -23.89 -9.71 -31.40
C VAL A 125 -25.31 -9.85 -30.84
N ASN A 126 -25.75 -11.08 -30.56
CA ASN A 126 -27.02 -11.30 -29.87
C ASN A 126 -26.91 -10.83 -28.41
N THR A 127 -27.69 -9.82 -28.02
CA THR A 127 -27.68 -9.23 -26.67
C THR A 127 -28.91 -9.61 -25.83
N ALA A 128 -29.65 -10.68 -26.19
CA ALA A 128 -30.83 -11.10 -25.44
C ALA A 128 -30.51 -11.34 -23.95
N ASP A 129 -29.36 -11.95 -23.69
CA ASP A 129 -28.89 -12.33 -22.34
C ASP A 129 -27.95 -11.29 -21.70
N TYR A 130 -27.84 -10.08 -22.29
CA TYR A 130 -27.03 -8.98 -21.76
C TYR A 130 -27.90 -7.78 -21.39
N ASN A 131 -28.21 -7.66 -20.10
CA ASN A 131 -29.14 -6.66 -19.55
C ASN A 131 -28.60 -5.99 -18.27
N PRO A 132 -27.39 -5.39 -18.30
CA PRO A 132 -26.77 -4.83 -17.12
C PRO A 132 -27.62 -3.70 -16.53
N THR A 133 -27.83 -3.76 -15.21
CA THR A 133 -28.57 -2.73 -14.48
C THR A 133 -27.73 -1.44 -14.37
N PRO A 134 -28.27 -0.25 -14.70
CA PRO A 134 -27.57 1.00 -14.50
C PRO A 134 -27.06 1.17 -13.05
N PHE A 135 -25.93 1.84 -12.86
CA PHE A 135 -25.31 2.10 -11.55
C PHE A 135 -24.84 0.87 -10.76
N ALA A 136 -24.98 -0.34 -11.32
CA ALA A 136 -24.65 -1.61 -10.68
C ALA A 136 -23.52 -2.34 -11.43
N ILE A 137 -22.71 -3.09 -10.68
CA ILE A 137 -21.69 -3.97 -11.26
C ILE A 137 -22.39 -5.11 -12.01
N PRO A 138 -21.96 -5.47 -13.24
CA PRO A 138 -22.54 -6.59 -13.96
C PRO A 138 -22.43 -7.91 -13.18
N THR A 139 -23.43 -8.77 -13.35
CA THR A 139 -23.47 -10.12 -12.80
C THR A 139 -22.39 -11.02 -13.42
N GLU A 140 -22.16 -12.19 -12.84
CA GLU A 140 -21.17 -13.15 -13.38
C GLU A 140 -21.51 -13.57 -14.83
N GLU A 141 -22.79 -13.81 -15.14
CA GLU A 141 -23.22 -14.17 -16.50
C GLU A 141 -23.03 -13.02 -17.49
N GLU A 142 -23.27 -11.78 -17.06
CA GLU A 142 -22.98 -10.59 -17.88
C GLU A 142 -21.48 -10.37 -18.05
N PHE A 143 -20.67 -10.71 -17.06
CA PHE A 143 -19.22 -10.70 -17.19
C PHE A 143 -18.75 -11.76 -18.19
N LYS A 144 -19.24 -13.01 -18.12
CA LYS A 144 -18.98 -14.04 -19.14
C LYS A 144 -19.41 -13.59 -20.53
N PHE A 145 -20.55 -12.92 -20.65
CA PHE A 145 -20.98 -12.33 -21.92
C PHE A 145 -19.94 -11.34 -22.47
N LEU A 146 -19.42 -10.45 -21.60
CA LEU A 146 -18.39 -9.48 -21.96
C LEU A 146 -17.08 -10.16 -22.40
N LEU A 147 -16.63 -11.19 -21.67
CA LEU A 147 -15.42 -11.95 -22.01
C LEU A 147 -15.51 -12.56 -23.42
N ASN A 148 -16.67 -13.12 -23.76
CA ASN A 148 -16.88 -13.82 -25.03
C ASN A 148 -17.10 -12.89 -26.24
N ASN A 149 -17.53 -11.64 -26.03
CA ASN A 149 -17.99 -10.78 -27.13
C ASN A 149 -17.26 -9.44 -27.26
N SER A 150 -16.53 -8.97 -26.24
CA SER A 150 -15.93 -7.63 -26.24
C SER A 150 -14.87 -7.40 -27.32
N SER A 151 -14.24 -8.46 -27.84
CA SER A 151 -13.29 -8.38 -28.98
C SER A 151 -13.93 -7.95 -30.31
N LYS A 152 -15.26 -7.90 -30.38
CA LYS A 152 -16.02 -7.45 -31.56
C LYS A 152 -16.33 -5.95 -31.55
N ILE A 153 -16.04 -5.25 -30.45
CA ILE A 153 -16.27 -3.81 -30.29
C ILE A 153 -14.96 -3.11 -29.90
N THR A 154 -14.90 -1.79 -30.04
CA THR A 154 -13.68 -1.03 -29.73
C THR A 154 -13.35 -1.02 -28.23
N SER A 155 -14.38 -1.05 -27.39
CA SER A 155 -14.29 -1.12 -25.92
C SER A 155 -14.11 -2.58 -25.46
N ASP A 156 -12.92 -3.12 -25.68
CA ASP A 156 -12.60 -4.51 -25.38
C ASP A 156 -12.35 -4.74 -23.87
N VAL A 157 -13.42 -5.06 -23.14
CA VAL A 157 -13.38 -5.34 -21.70
C VAL A 157 -12.49 -6.54 -21.38
N ARG A 158 -12.50 -7.60 -22.21
CA ARG A 158 -11.63 -8.76 -21.98
C ARG A 158 -10.16 -8.37 -22.00
N LEU A 159 -9.74 -7.65 -23.05
CA LEU A 159 -8.38 -7.16 -23.17
C LEU A 159 -7.99 -6.27 -21.99
N ASP A 160 -8.91 -5.42 -21.53
CA ASP A 160 -8.69 -4.58 -20.35
C ASP A 160 -8.41 -5.42 -19.09
N ILE A 161 -9.15 -6.50 -18.86
CA ILE A 161 -8.97 -7.40 -17.72
C ILE A 161 -7.65 -8.18 -17.86
N GLU A 162 -7.31 -8.70 -19.04
CA GLU A 162 -6.04 -9.41 -19.27
C GLU A 162 -4.82 -8.53 -18.96
N LYS A 163 -4.85 -7.25 -19.38
CA LYS A 163 -3.79 -6.27 -19.05
C LYS A 163 -3.66 -6.04 -17.54
N LEU A 164 -4.78 -6.01 -16.84
CA LEU A 164 -4.82 -5.82 -15.39
C LEU A 164 -4.29 -7.06 -14.66
N ILE A 165 -4.66 -8.27 -15.08
CA ILE A 165 -4.11 -9.54 -14.56
C ILE A 165 -2.59 -9.53 -14.69
N LEU A 166 -2.07 -9.22 -15.88
CA LEU A 166 -0.62 -9.16 -16.12
C LEU A 166 0.08 -8.11 -15.26
N SER A 167 -0.55 -6.95 -15.06
CA SER A 167 -0.02 -5.91 -14.18
C SER A 167 0.01 -6.36 -12.71
N ARG A 168 -1.02 -7.10 -12.27
CA ARG A 168 -1.08 -7.66 -10.91
C ARG A 168 -0.03 -8.73 -10.70
N LEU A 169 0.12 -9.64 -11.65
CA LEU A 169 1.17 -10.66 -11.64
C LEU A 169 2.54 -10.01 -11.53
N TYR A 170 2.81 -8.96 -12.32
CA TYR A 170 4.07 -8.21 -12.23
C TYR A 170 4.36 -7.68 -10.82
N LEU A 171 3.36 -7.10 -10.15
CA LEU A 171 3.53 -6.55 -8.80
C LEU A 171 3.71 -7.63 -7.72
N LEU A 172 2.96 -8.74 -7.80
CA LEU A 172 2.85 -9.72 -6.71
C LEU A 172 3.69 -10.98 -6.88
N LYS A 173 4.03 -11.37 -8.12
CA LYS A 173 4.70 -12.65 -8.44
C LYS A 173 4.08 -13.88 -7.73
N ASN A 174 2.77 -13.90 -7.59
CA ASN A 174 2.02 -14.90 -6.82
C ASN A 174 1.66 -16.17 -7.62
N ARG A 175 2.25 -16.37 -8.81
CA ARG A 175 2.16 -17.62 -9.59
C ARG A 175 3.52 -18.25 -9.69
N ASP A 176 3.63 -19.53 -9.36
CA ASP A 176 4.91 -20.24 -9.33
C ASP A 176 5.53 -20.36 -10.73
N GLU A 177 4.71 -20.55 -11.76
CA GLU A 177 5.16 -20.60 -13.16
C GLU A 177 5.87 -19.29 -13.55
N TYR A 178 5.31 -18.15 -13.16
CA TYR A 178 5.89 -16.84 -13.40
C TYR A 178 7.09 -16.56 -12.49
N TYR A 179 7.00 -16.88 -11.19
CA TYR A 179 8.08 -16.71 -10.24
C TYR A 179 9.35 -17.44 -10.69
N ASN A 180 9.23 -18.72 -11.07
CA ASN A 180 10.33 -19.56 -11.53
C ASN A 180 10.98 -19.02 -12.81
N LEU A 181 10.22 -18.39 -13.71
CA LEU A 181 10.77 -17.70 -14.87
C LEU A 181 11.58 -16.45 -14.48
N SER A 182 11.14 -15.75 -13.43
CA SER A 182 11.71 -14.47 -13.00
C SER A 182 13.02 -14.55 -12.23
N VAL A 183 13.32 -15.69 -11.59
CA VAL A 183 14.46 -15.81 -10.65
C VAL A 183 15.59 -16.67 -11.17
N ASN A 184 16.82 -16.40 -10.71
CA ASN A 184 17.99 -17.26 -10.92
C ASN A 184 17.94 -18.50 -9.98
N GLU A 185 18.99 -19.32 -10.01
CA GLU A 185 19.13 -20.52 -9.16
C GLU A 185 19.15 -20.22 -7.64
N ASN A 186 19.46 -18.98 -7.24
CA ASN A 186 19.49 -18.53 -5.85
C ASN A 186 18.16 -17.87 -5.40
N GLY A 187 17.14 -17.84 -6.27
CA GLY A 187 15.86 -17.20 -6.02
C GLY A 187 15.88 -15.67 -6.16
N GLU A 188 16.93 -15.08 -6.74
CA GLU A 188 17.05 -13.64 -6.94
C GLU A 188 16.45 -13.22 -8.28
N ASP A 189 15.77 -12.07 -8.32
CA ASP A 189 15.23 -11.49 -9.54
C ASP A 189 16.32 -11.24 -10.60
N LYS A 190 16.16 -11.87 -11.78
CA LYS A 190 17.15 -11.82 -12.87
C LYS A 190 17.39 -10.42 -13.42
N TYR A 191 16.34 -9.61 -13.55
CA TYR A 191 16.44 -8.28 -14.15
C TYR A 191 17.07 -7.29 -13.18
N LEU A 192 16.65 -7.29 -11.92
CA LEU A 192 17.28 -6.44 -10.90
C LEU A 192 18.75 -6.80 -10.73
N LEU A 193 19.08 -8.10 -10.71
CA LEU A 193 20.47 -8.55 -10.65
C LEU A 193 21.29 -8.05 -11.85
N SER A 194 20.72 -8.01 -13.06
CA SER A 194 21.42 -7.49 -14.25
C SER A 194 21.72 -5.99 -14.16
N GLN A 195 21.04 -5.24 -13.28
CA GLN A 195 21.32 -3.82 -13.03
C GLN A 195 22.47 -3.60 -12.04
N ALA A 196 23.00 -4.63 -11.38
CA ALA A 196 23.99 -4.48 -10.31
C ALA A 196 25.25 -3.71 -10.74
N ASP A 197 25.76 -3.96 -11.96
CA ASP A 197 26.97 -3.29 -12.44
C ASP A 197 26.72 -1.82 -12.76
N LYS A 198 25.55 -1.48 -13.31
CA LYS A 198 25.11 -0.09 -13.49
C LYS A 198 25.05 0.66 -12.15
N MET A 199 24.63 -0.01 -11.08
CA MET A 199 24.60 0.59 -9.74
C MET A 199 26.00 0.85 -9.14
N LYS A 200 27.06 0.22 -9.67
CA LYS A 200 28.45 0.48 -9.25
C LYS A 200 29.09 1.65 -10.01
N GLU A 201 28.53 2.07 -11.15
CA GLU A 201 29.05 3.18 -11.94
C GLU A 201 29.07 4.49 -11.14
N LYS A 202 30.12 5.30 -11.32
CA LYS A 202 30.30 6.55 -10.58
C LYS A 202 29.16 7.55 -10.82
N ASP A 203 28.64 7.58 -12.05
CA ASP A 203 27.65 8.57 -12.50
C ASP A 203 26.20 8.19 -12.13
N THR A 204 25.96 6.97 -11.65
CA THR A 204 24.64 6.58 -11.16
C THR A 204 24.26 7.40 -9.92
N PRO A 205 23.08 8.06 -9.90
CA PRO A 205 22.66 8.90 -8.77
C PRO A 205 22.67 8.16 -7.43
N ALA A 206 23.14 8.82 -6.37
CA ALA A 206 23.23 8.23 -5.03
C ALA A 206 21.87 7.70 -4.53
N ALA A 207 20.79 8.46 -4.71
CA ALA A 207 19.44 8.01 -4.33
C ALA A 207 19.00 6.72 -5.06
N GLN A 208 19.45 6.52 -6.30
CA GLN A 208 19.15 5.30 -7.06
C GLN A 208 19.95 4.10 -6.52
N LYS A 209 21.21 4.31 -6.11
CA LYS A 209 22.04 3.29 -5.43
C LYS A 209 21.45 2.93 -4.08
N ASP A 210 21.15 3.93 -3.25
CA ASP A 210 20.55 3.76 -1.92
C ASP A 210 19.22 2.99 -1.98
N PHE A 211 18.44 3.21 -3.03
CA PHE A 211 17.18 2.52 -3.24
C PHE A 211 17.41 1.07 -3.70
N TYR A 212 18.28 0.85 -4.69
CA TYR A 212 18.63 -0.49 -5.16
C TYR A 212 19.19 -1.35 -4.03
N GLU A 213 20.09 -0.80 -3.20
CA GLU A 213 20.65 -1.49 -2.04
C GLU A 213 19.59 -1.84 -0.99
N ALA A 214 18.53 -1.03 -0.89
CA ALA A 214 17.42 -1.28 0.02
C ALA A 214 16.41 -2.32 -0.51
N LEU A 215 16.51 -2.79 -1.75
CA LEU A 215 15.62 -3.83 -2.28
C LEU A 215 16.05 -5.23 -1.80
N ASN A 216 15.06 -6.07 -1.49
CA ASN A 216 15.25 -7.50 -1.33
C ASN A 216 14.97 -8.21 -2.67
N LEU A 217 16.04 -8.59 -3.39
CA LEU A 217 15.93 -9.23 -4.70
C LEU A 217 15.30 -10.63 -4.67
N LYS A 218 15.22 -11.26 -3.49
CA LYS A 218 14.58 -12.57 -3.29
C LYS A 218 13.10 -12.46 -2.93
N ASP A 219 12.60 -11.26 -2.64
CA ASP A 219 11.20 -11.06 -2.26
C ASP A 219 10.28 -11.15 -3.50
N LYS A 220 9.19 -11.93 -3.40
CA LYS A 220 8.14 -11.98 -4.43
C LYS A 220 7.52 -10.59 -4.65
N LEU A 221 7.47 -9.76 -3.61
CA LEU A 221 6.83 -8.44 -3.62
C LEU A 221 7.78 -7.30 -4.03
N VAL A 222 9.00 -7.61 -4.49
CA VAL A 222 10.02 -6.59 -4.81
C VAL A 222 9.53 -5.52 -5.78
N TYR A 223 8.65 -5.86 -6.74
CA TYR A 223 8.09 -4.89 -7.69
C TYR A 223 6.95 -4.05 -7.11
N LEU A 224 6.13 -4.61 -6.21
CA LEU A 224 5.18 -3.81 -5.44
C LEU A 224 5.90 -2.83 -4.51
N THR A 225 6.92 -3.30 -3.79
CA THR A 225 7.81 -2.46 -2.98
C THR A 225 8.42 -1.35 -3.84
N LYS A 226 8.98 -1.72 -4.99
CA LYS A 226 9.58 -0.76 -5.92
C LYS A 226 8.58 0.30 -6.36
N TYR A 227 7.39 -0.12 -6.78
CA TYR A 227 6.33 0.76 -7.23
C TYR A 227 5.91 1.77 -6.15
N LEU A 228 5.71 1.34 -4.90
CA LEU A 228 5.27 2.22 -3.82
C LEU A 228 6.31 3.27 -3.41
N VAL A 229 7.61 3.02 -3.65
CA VAL A 229 8.67 4.01 -3.40
C VAL A 229 8.83 4.98 -4.58
N GLU A 230 8.78 4.47 -5.82
CA GLU A 230 8.91 5.30 -7.03
C GLU A 230 7.66 6.16 -7.28
N LYS A 231 6.48 5.66 -6.89
CA LYS A 231 5.19 6.35 -6.97
C LYS A 231 4.49 6.31 -5.61
N PRO A 232 4.90 7.16 -4.65
CA PRO A 232 4.29 7.18 -3.32
C PRO A 232 2.76 7.36 -3.38
N GLN A 233 2.03 6.56 -2.60
CA GLN A 233 0.56 6.55 -2.60
C GLN A 233 -0.03 6.79 -1.21
N VAL A 234 -1.23 7.36 -1.16
CA VAL A 234 -2.06 7.47 0.04
C VAL A 234 -3.51 7.13 -0.28
N VAL A 235 -4.19 6.53 0.69
CA VAL A 235 -5.67 6.46 0.73
C VAL A 235 -6.15 7.53 1.69
N SER A 236 -7.24 8.22 1.37
CA SER A 236 -7.76 9.26 2.25
C SER A 236 -9.26 9.32 2.36
N TRP A 237 -9.69 9.79 3.53
CA TRP A 237 -11.04 10.26 3.81
C TRP A 237 -10.90 11.72 4.20
N SER A 238 -11.59 12.62 3.51
CA SER A 238 -11.47 14.04 3.80
C SER A 238 -12.66 14.84 3.32
N PHE A 239 -12.99 15.88 4.07
CA PHE A 239 -13.97 16.89 3.71
C PHE A 239 -13.58 18.23 4.32
N ASN A 240 -14.05 19.30 3.69
CA ASN A 240 -13.95 20.64 4.25
C ASN A 240 -15.36 21.13 4.58
N ASP A 241 -15.49 21.84 5.69
CA ASP A 241 -16.77 22.45 6.05
C ASP A 241 -16.57 23.79 6.75
N SER A 242 -17.25 24.82 6.26
CA SER A 242 -17.20 26.19 6.78
C SER A 242 -18.57 26.65 7.33
N ARG A 243 -19.55 25.76 7.43
CA ARG A 243 -20.93 26.09 7.85
C ARG A 243 -21.03 26.07 9.38
N ASP A 244 -21.76 27.04 9.93
CA ASP A 244 -22.13 27.16 11.35
C ASP A 244 -20.97 26.96 12.34
N MET A 245 -19.78 27.47 12.00
CA MET A 245 -18.53 27.25 12.74
C MET A 245 -18.60 27.59 14.23
N ASN A 246 -19.45 28.55 14.62
CA ASN A 246 -19.69 28.90 16.02
C ASN A 246 -20.17 27.72 16.88
N ILE A 247 -20.94 26.79 16.29
CA ILE A 247 -21.43 25.59 16.97
C ILE A 247 -20.44 24.44 16.79
N ARG A 248 -19.74 24.42 15.66
CA ARG A 248 -18.87 23.31 15.28
C ARG A 248 -17.49 23.32 15.91
N TRP A 249 -16.96 24.48 16.33
CA TRP A 249 -15.64 24.57 16.96
C TRP A 249 -15.49 23.62 18.16
N ALA A 250 -16.52 23.52 19.00
CA ALA A 250 -16.49 22.63 20.17
C ALA A 250 -16.48 21.13 19.81
N GLN A 251 -16.89 20.77 18.59
CA GLN A 251 -16.98 19.39 18.11
C GLN A 251 -15.81 18.98 17.21
N ALA A 252 -14.99 19.96 16.78
CA ALA A 252 -13.93 19.74 15.81
C ALA A 252 -12.71 18.99 16.37
N SER A 253 -12.60 18.88 17.70
CA SER A 253 -11.59 18.05 18.35
C SER A 253 -12.03 16.59 18.36
N ILE A 254 -11.28 15.72 17.69
CA ILE A 254 -11.64 14.31 17.54
C ILE A 254 -10.52 13.38 17.98
N SER A 255 -10.90 12.21 18.46
CA SER A 255 -10.01 11.11 18.85
C SER A 255 -10.50 9.76 18.33
N SER A 256 -11.73 9.68 17.82
CA SER A 256 -12.38 8.43 17.41
C SER A 256 -13.00 8.51 16.02
N PHE A 257 -13.19 7.34 15.41
CA PHE A 257 -13.92 7.21 14.14
C PHE A 257 -15.36 7.70 14.21
N LYS A 258 -16.02 7.52 15.36
CA LYS A 258 -17.38 8.00 15.59
C LYS A 258 -17.43 9.52 15.49
N GLU A 259 -16.53 10.22 16.19
CA GLU A 259 -16.48 11.68 16.15
C GLU A 259 -16.16 12.21 14.75
N PHE A 260 -15.26 11.55 14.01
CA PHE A 260 -15.00 11.90 12.60
C PHE A 260 -16.27 11.76 11.74
N ASN A 261 -17.01 10.66 11.89
CA ASN A 261 -18.25 10.41 11.17
C ASN A 261 -19.35 11.41 11.55
N ASP A 262 -19.52 11.71 12.84
CA ASP A 262 -20.47 12.71 13.33
C ASP A 262 -20.15 14.08 12.71
N LEU A 263 -18.86 14.45 12.61
CA LEU A 263 -18.44 15.67 11.93
C LEU A 263 -18.72 15.64 10.42
N ALA A 264 -18.47 14.52 9.76
CA ALA A 264 -18.67 14.37 8.31
C ALA A 264 -20.15 14.43 7.91
N GLN A 265 -21.03 13.90 8.76
CA GLN A 265 -22.47 13.79 8.51
C GLN A 265 -23.26 15.03 8.90
N TYR A 266 -22.61 16.04 9.51
CA TYR A 266 -23.27 17.27 9.92
C TYR A 266 -23.97 17.98 8.74
N ASN A 267 -25.27 18.20 8.88
CA ASN A 267 -26.10 18.94 7.94
C ASN A 267 -26.94 19.98 8.70
N PRO A 268 -26.68 21.28 8.52
CA PRO A 268 -27.43 22.33 9.22
C PRO A 268 -28.84 22.56 8.64
N SER A 269 -29.14 22.00 7.46
CA SER A 269 -30.42 22.18 6.78
C SER A 269 -31.44 21.14 7.22
N SER A 270 -32.69 21.55 7.44
CA SER A 270 -33.83 20.66 7.68
C SER A 270 -34.23 19.82 6.46
N LYS A 271 -33.55 19.97 5.32
CA LYS A 271 -33.67 19.11 4.15
C LYS A 271 -32.56 18.05 4.16
N PRO A 272 -32.89 16.76 3.99
CA PRO A 272 -31.89 15.72 3.83
C PRO A 272 -31.05 16.01 2.58
N GLN A 273 -29.74 16.16 2.75
CA GLN A 273 -28.78 16.10 1.65
C GLN A 273 -28.36 14.65 1.54
N TYR A 274 -28.97 13.92 0.60
CA TYR A 274 -28.55 12.57 0.27
C TYR A 274 -27.12 12.64 -0.29
N ASP A 275 -26.26 11.74 0.19
CA ASP A 275 -24.86 11.55 -0.25
C ASP A 275 -23.83 12.62 0.16
N LEU A 276 -24.08 13.41 1.22
CA LEU A 276 -23.03 14.26 1.79
C LEU A 276 -21.97 13.39 2.48
N ASN A 277 -20.73 13.42 1.97
CA ASN A 277 -19.58 12.72 2.56
C ASN A 277 -19.82 11.21 2.76
N SER A 278 -20.38 10.52 1.78
CA SER A 278 -20.68 9.08 1.92
C SER A 278 -19.43 8.22 2.21
N PRO A 279 -19.60 7.10 2.94
CA PRO A 279 -18.57 6.07 3.05
C PRO A 279 -18.24 5.42 1.70
N ALA A 280 -17.25 4.54 1.70
CA ALA A 280 -16.91 3.76 0.51
C ALA A 280 -18.08 2.89 0.05
N LYS A 281 -18.50 3.02 -1.22
CA LYS A 281 -19.58 2.21 -1.81
C LYS A 281 -19.25 0.70 -1.85
N TYR A 282 -17.97 0.36 -1.95
CA TYR A 282 -17.46 -1.01 -2.01
C TYR A 282 -16.47 -1.28 -0.87
N PRO A 283 -16.95 -1.61 0.34
CA PRO A 283 -16.11 -1.84 1.54
C PRO A 283 -15.02 -2.89 1.34
N ASN A 284 -15.27 -3.92 0.53
CA ASN A 284 -14.31 -4.97 0.19
C ASN A 284 -13.14 -4.51 -0.69
N GLN A 285 -13.22 -3.31 -1.25
CA GLN A 285 -12.16 -2.70 -2.07
C GLN A 285 -11.33 -1.68 -1.28
N VAL A 286 -11.67 -1.42 -0.01
CA VAL A 286 -10.97 -0.47 0.85
C VAL A 286 -9.69 -1.12 1.39
N ILE A 287 -8.56 -0.44 1.20
CA ILE A 287 -7.27 -0.90 1.70
C ILE A 287 -7.29 -0.85 3.24
N PRO A 288 -6.90 -1.94 3.93
CA PRO A 288 -7.01 -2.03 5.38
C PRO A 288 -5.98 -1.14 6.11
N THR A 289 -6.32 -0.77 7.34
CA THR A 289 -5.42 -0.21 8.34
C THR A 289 -4.90 -1.29 9.29
N GLY A 290 -3.98 -0.91 10.20
CA GLY A 290 -3.55 -1.79 11.29
C GLY A 290 -4.72 -2.20 12.19
N LEU A 291 -4.55 -3.36 12.84
CA LEU A 291 -5.52 -3.97 13.76
C LEU A 291 -5.86 -3.04 14.94
N SER A 292 -4.92 -2.19 15.34
CA SER A 292 -5.06 -1.17 16.38
C SER A 292 -6.24 -0.20 16.18
N GLU A 293 -6.64 0.04 14.92
CA GLU A 293 -7.78 0.87 14.56
C GLU A 293 -9.12 0.14 14.75
N GLY A 294 -9.12 -1.19 14.67
CA GLY A 294 -10.30 -2.05 14.83
C GLY A 294 -10.97 -2.48 13.52
N THR A 295 -12.07 -3.24 13.66
CA THR A 295 -12.85 -3.80 12.55
C THR A 295 -14.32 -3.39 12.63
N VAL A 296 -15.05 -3.57 11.53
CA VAL A 296 -16.50 -3.38 11.42
C VAL A 296 -17.12 -4.55 10.67
N SER A 297 -18.25 -5.05 11.15
CA SER A 297 -19.03 -6.08 10.46
C SER A 297 -20.05 -5.41 9.53
N LEU A 298 -19.95 -5.64 8.22
CA LEU A 298 -20.83 -5.07 7.20
C LEU A 298 -21.42 -6.19 6.34
N THR A 299 -22.70 -6.07 5.98
CA THR A 299 -23.34 -6.94 4.98
C THR A 299 -23.28 -6.26 3.63
N LEU A 300 -22.52 -6.84 2.69
CA LEU A 300 -22.45 -6.33 1.33
C LEU A 300 -23.75 -6.59 0.56
N PRO A 301 -24.08 -5.77 -0.45
CA PRO A 301 -25.16 -6.10 -1.38
C PRO A 301 -24.96 -7.50 -1.96
N ASN A 302 -26.02 -8.30 -2.01
CA ASN A 302 -26.02 -9.69 -2.50
C ASN A 302 -25.26 -10.71 -1.63
N GLN A 303 -24.93 -10.38 -0.37
CA GLN A 303 -24.48 -11.36 0.62
C GLN A 303 -25.52 -11.55 1.72
N SER A 304 -25.74 -12.80 2.12
CA SER A 304 -26.67 -13.16 3.20
C SER A 304 -26.07 -13.02 4.60
N SER A 305 -24.74 -12.87 4.69
CA SER A 305 -23.99 -12.85 5.95
C SER A 305 -23.08 -11.63 6.01
N ALA A 306 -22.94 -11.06 7.21
CA ALA A 306 -21.99 -9.98 7.45
C ALA A 306 -20.55 -10.49 7.33
N SER A 307 -19.68 -9.67 6.74
CA SER A 307 -18.24 -9.89 6.67
C SER A 307 -17.52 -8.85 7.53
N GLU A 308 -16.38 -9.22 8.09
CA GLU A 308 -15.52 -8.27 8.82
C GLU A 308 -14.59 -7.52 7.86
N PHE A 309 -14.56 -6.20 8.04
CA PHE A 309 -13.70 -5.28 7.31
C PHE A 309 -12.93 -4.41 8.30
N SER A 310 -11.86 -3.75 7.83
CA SER A 310 -11.22 -2.69 8.60
C SER A 310 -12.23 -1.58 8.92
N ILE A 311 -12.19 -1.01 10.13
CA ILE A 311 -13.10 0.04 10.60
C ILE A 311 -13.24 1.21 9.62
N VAL A 312 -12.17 1.53 8.89
CA VAL A 312 -12.14 2.63 7.91
C VAL A 312 -13.07 2.41 6.72
N ALA A 313 -13.52 1.17 6.49
CA ALA A 313 -14.49 0.87 5.45
C ALA A 313 -15.86 1.53 5.72
N ASN A 314 -16.16 1.87 6.97
CA ASN A 314 -17.37 2.61 7.37
C ASN A 314 -17.09 4.10 7.68
N LEU A 315 -15.88 4.58 7.38
CA LEU A 315 -15.55 5.99 7.56
C LEU A 315 -16.12 6.81 6.40
N SER A 316 -16.75 7.93 6.75
CA SER A 316 -17.38 8.88 5.84
C SER A 316 -16.33 9.67 5.04
N ALA A 317 -16.75 10.30 3.94
CA ALA A 317 -15.92 11.16 3.09
C ALA A 317 -14.76 10.44 2.35
N TYR A 318 -14.97 9.19 1.92
CA TYR A 318 -13.95 8.42 1.22
C TYR A 318 -13.55 9.06 -0.12
N GLN A 319 -12.27 9.40 -0.27
CA GLN A 319 -11.71 9.96 -1.51
C GLN A 319 -11.03 8.89 -2.39
N GLY A 320 -10.63 7.78 -1.77
CA GLY A 320 -9.91 6.71 -2.45
C GLY A 320 -8.41 6.92 -2.51
N LEU A 321 -7.79 6.13 -3.39
CA LEU A 321 -6.35 6.12 -3.63
C LEU A 321 -5.93 7.36 -4.44
N SER A 322 -4.83 8.00 -4.04
CA SER A 322 -4.24 9.14 -4.73
C SER A 322 -2.73 9.16 -4.58
N ASP A 323 -2.06 9.89 -5.48
CA ASP A 323 -0.63 10.11 -5.40
C ASP A 323 -0.29 10.95 -4.17
N ASN A 324 0.75 10.54 -3.45
CA ASN A 324 1.20 11.21 -2.26
C ASN A 324 2.22 12.30 -2.59
N SER A 325 1.77 13.54 -2.61
CA SER A 325 2.58 14.72 -2.89
C SER A 325 3.27 15.34 -1.66
N ALA A 326 3.21 14.68 -0.49
CA ALA A 326 3.82 15.20 0.73
C ALA A 326 5.36 15.24 0.61
N THR A 327 5.93 16.42 0.79
CA THR A 327 7.38 16.67 0.71
C THR A 327 8.07 16.71 2.07
N SER A 328 7.33 16.52 3.17
CA SER A 328 7.86 16.57 4.54
C SER A 328 6.99 15.78 5.52
N GLY A 329 7.52 15.55 6.72
CA GLY A 329 6.80 14.90 7.82
C GLY A 329 6.57 13.41 7.59
N GLN A 330 5.67 12.83 8.38
CA GLN A 330 5.41 11.38 8.37
C GLN A 330 4.82 10.90 7.04
N LEU A 331 4.23 11.78 6.24
CA LEU A 331 3.72 11.42 4.92
C LEU A 331 4.79 11.47 3.82
N LEU A 332 6.01 11.93 4.07
CA LEU A 332 7.07 12.00 3.04
C LEU A 332 7.29 10.63 2.36
N GLY A 333 7.04 10.57 1.05
CA GLY A 333 7.08 9.34 0.26
C GLY A 333 8.46 8.89 -0.23
N SER A 334 9.50 9.71 -0.06
CA SER A 334 10.85 9.38 -0.55
C SER A 334 11.47 8.21 0.22
N ILE A 335 12.51 7.58 -0.35
CA ILE A 335 13.29 6.53 0.34
C ILE A 335 13.80 7.00 1.71
N TYR A 336 14.25 8.25 1.82
CA TYR A 336 14.67 8.82 3.11
C TYR A 336 13.49 8.95 4.09
N GLY A 337 12.32 9.38 3.61
CA GLY A 337 11.11 9.44 4.42
C GLY A 337 10.63 8.06 4.90
N ILE A 338 10.78 7.04 4.07
CA ILE A 338 10.46 5.65 4.43
C ILE A 338 11.48 5.12 5.44
N LYS A 339 12.79 5.32 5.21
CA LYS A 339 13.85 4.93 6.16
C LYS A 339 13.70 5.63 7.52
N SER A 340 13.22 6.88 7.55
CA SER A 340 12.93 7.59 8.79
C SER A 340 11.65 7.12 9.47
N ASN A 341 10.67 6.66 8.69
CA ASN A 341 9.41 6.13 9.21
C ASN A 341 9.57 4.65 9.57
N LYS A 342 9.83 4.41 10.85
CA LYS A 342 9.99 3.04 11.35
C LYS A 342 8.69 2.24 11.47
N ASN A 343 7.53 2.81 11.09
CA ASN A 343 6.24 2.11 11.07
C ASN A 343 5.31 2.60 9.97
N ASN A 344 4.21 1.85 9.83
CA ASN A 344 3.03 2.21 9.09
C ASN A 344 2.47 3.55 9.60
N VAL A 345 2.09 4.42 8.66
CA VAL A 345 1.52 5.73 8.96
C VAL A 345 0.08 5.74 8.52
N PHE A 346 -0.83 5.69 9.48
CA PHE A 346 -2.26 5.86 9.29
C PHE A 346 -2.84 6.59 10.50
N GLY A 347 -3.96 7.30 10.31
CA GLY A 347 -4.60 8.05 11.37
C GLY A 347 -5.20 9.38 10.92
N PHE A 348 -5.69 10.14 11.89
CA PHE A 348 -6.20 11.49 11.68
C PHE A 348 -5.05 12.48 11.47
N VAL A 349 -5.22 13.39 10.53
CA VAL A 349 -4.22 14.41 10.20
C VAL A 349 -4.56 15.71 10.90
N ASP A 350 -3.65 16.21 11.73
CA ASP A 350 -3.75 17.56 12.26
C ASP A 350 -3.56 18.57 11.11
N PRO A 351 -4.56 19.42 10.81
CA PRO A 351 -4.49 20.34 9.68
C PRO A 351 -3.43 21.43 9.87
N ASN A 352 -3.05 21.74 11.11
CA ASN A 352 -2.09 22.77 11.48
C ASN A 352 -0.65 22.23 11.46
N THR A 353 -0.41 21.07 12.06
CA THR A 353 0.95 20.48 12.16
C THR A 353 1.28 19.47 11.06
N LYS A 354 0.26 18.93 10.38
CA LYS A 354 0.36 17.82 9.40
C LYS A 354 0.88 16.50 9.99
N MET A 355 0.90 16.38 11.32
CA MET A 355 1.16 15.12 12.01
C MET A 355 -0.03 14.17 11.88
N VAL A 356 0.26 12.87 11.88
CA VAL A 356 -0.73 11.80 11.76
C VAL A 356 -0.84 11.05 13.08
N TYR A 357 -2.05 10.94 13.61
CA TYR A 357 -2.33 10.31 14.90
C TYR A 357 -3.29 9.13 14.73
N SER A 358 -2.80 7.93 15.04
CA SER A 358 -3.57 6.68 15.08
C SER A 358 -4.34 6.54 16.39
N GLN A 359 -5.24 5.55 16.48
CA GLN A 359 -5.90 5.20 17.74
C GLN A 359 -4.90 4.86 18.85
N ASP A 360 -3.84 4.12 18.52
CA ASP A 360 -2.78 3.79 19.48
C ASP A 360 -2.03 5.04 19.98
N ALA A 361 -1.91 6.09 19.17
CA ALA A 361 -1.29 7.34 19.61
C ALA A 361 -2.13 8.03 20.70
N PHE A 362 -3.45 8.06 20.55
CA PHE A 362 -4.35 8.61 21.59
C PHE A 362 -4.39 7.73 22.84
N LYS A 363 -4.45 6.40 22.67
CA LYS A 363 -4.35 5.45 23.80
C LYS A 363 -3.04 5.64 24.57
N PHE A 364 -1.93 5.83 23.87
CA PHE A 364 -0.64 6.12 24.49
C PHE A 364 -0.69 7.41 25.32
N ALA A 365 -1.19 8.50 24.74
CA ALA A 365 -1.35 9.77 25.43
C ALA A 365 -2.21 9.63 26.69
N ASN A 366 -3.31 8.88 26.62
CA ASN A 366 -4.19 8.60 27.74
C ASN A 366 -3.50 7.74 28.82
N LEU A 367 -2.70 6.74 28.44
CA LEU A 367 -1.88 5.96 29.39
C LEU A 367 -0.87 6.84 30.11
N LEU A 368 -0.16 7.72 29.39
CA LEU A 368 0.79 8.67 30.00
C LEU A 368 0.08 9.65 30.94
N ALA A 369 -1.12 10.12 30.58
CA ALA A 369 -1.91 11.01 31.41
C ALA A 369 -2.41 10.32 32.69
N LYS A 370 -2.80 9.04 32.59
CA LYS A 370 -3.21 8.21 33.73
C LYS A 370 -2.04 7.91 34.66
N GLU A 371 -0.90 7.55 34.08
CA GLU A 371 0.35 7.30 34.78
C GLU A 371 1.19 8.57 34.87
N ILE A 372 0.62 9.72 35.26
CA ILE A 372 1.23 11.07 35.12
C ILE A 372 2.71 11.23 35.55
N ASN A 373 3.20 10.34 36.41
CA ASN A 373 4.54 10.36 36.98
C ASN A 373 5.46 9.34 36.29
N LEU A 374 6.68 9.77 35.95
CA LEU A 374 7.76 8.87 35.53
C LEU A 374 8.11 7.89 36.67
N PRO A 375 8.56 6.65 36.37
CA PRO A 375 8.99 5.74 37.43
C PRO A 375 10.19 6.32 38.19
N LEU A 376 10.14 6.26 39.53
CA LEU A 376 11.21 6.79 40.37
C LEU A 376 12.39 5.82 40.37
N ILE A 377 13.55 6.29 39.87
CA ILE A 377 14.79 5.51 39.85
C ILE A 377 15.36 5.33 41.25
N LYS A 378 15.98 4.17 41.51
CA LYS A 378 16.59 3.77 42.78
C LYS A 378 17.99 3.23 42.56
N ALA A 379 18.92 3.61 43.42
CA ALA A 379 20.26 3.01 43.45
C ALA A 379 20.21 1.60 44.04
N THR A 380 20.76 0.62 43.33
CA THR A 380 20.92 -0.74 43.88
C THR A 380 22.08 -0.78 44.87
N ALA A 381 22.20 -1.90 45.61
CA ALA A 381 23.36 -2.11 46.47
C ALA A 381 24.68 -2.16 45.67
N SER A 382 24.64 -2.69 44.44
CA SER A 382 25.77 -2.72 43.50
C SER A 382 26.28 -1.30 43.21
N LEU A 383 25.40 -0.38 42.83
CA LEU A 383 25.78 1.00 42.55
C LEU A 383 26.42 1.69 43.75
N LYS A 384 25.85 1.50 44.95
CA LYS A 384 26.38 2.08 46.18
C LYS A 384 27.78 1.55 46.48
N GLN A 385 28.05 0.27 46.22
CA GLN A 385 29.38 -0.32 46.37
C GLN A 385 30.37 0.19 45.33
N LYS A 386 29.97 0.27 44.05
CA LYS A 386 30.81 0.81 42.96
C LYS A 386 31.33 2.20 43.32
N VAL A 387 30.44 3.11 43.72
CA VAL A 387 30.80 4.49 44.08
C VAL A 387 31.52 4.60 45.43
N ALA A 388 31.27 3.69 46.39
CA ALA A 388 31.93 3.73 47.70
C ALA A 388 33.38 3.23 47.70
N ASN A 389 33.76 2.38 46.73
CA ASN A 389 35.05 1.70 46.68
C ASN A 389 36.11 2.43 45.83
N GLU A 390 35.80 3.58 45.25
CA GLU A 390 36.69 4.23 44.28
C GLU A 390 37.80 5.07 44.94
N SER A 391 39.04 4.59 44.78
CA SER A 391 40.27 5.36 44.84
C SER A 391 40.62 5.89 43.44
N THR A 392 40.27 7.14 43.16
CA THR A 392 40.80 8.13 42.18
C THR A 392 41.34 7.78 40.78
N GLU A 393 41.48 6.53 40.30
CA GLU A 393 42.17 6.26 39.02
C GLU A 393 41.47 5.33 38.00
N GLU A 394 40.39 4.60 38.35
CA GLU A 394 39.66 3.77 37.38
C GLU A 394 38.35 4.44 36.91
N LYS A 395 38.12 4.48 35.58
CA LYS A 395 36.82 4.88 35.00
C LYS A 395 35.79 3.80 35.33
N VAL A 396 34.96 4.04 36.35
CA VAL A 396 33.87 3.11 36.66
C VAL A 396 32.79 3.15 35.59
N THR A 397 32.50 1.95 35.07
CA THR A 397 31.44 1.72 34.08
C THR A 397 30.16 1.31 34.79
N PHE A 398 29.08 2.03 34.48
CA PHE A 398 27.75 1.76 35.00
C PHE A 398 26.92 0.97 33.99
N ASP A 399 26.10 0.06 34.50
CA ASP A 399 25.23 -0.80 33.70
C ASP A 399 23.81 -0.85 34.27
N ALA A 400 22.89 -1.52 33.57
CA ALA A 400 21.49 -1.54 33.94
C ALA A 400 21.22 -2.20 35.31
N ASN A 401 22.12 -3.04 35.84
CA ASN A 401 21.96 -3.67 37.17
C ASN A 401 22.30 -2.73 38.33
N ASP A 402 22.89 -1.57 38.04
CA ASP A 402 23.21 -0.55 39.05
C ASP A 402 21.97 0.26 39.48
N VAL A 403 20.87 0.16 38.74
CA VAL A 403 19.68 0.98 38.96
C VAL A 403 18.41 0.14 38.93
N ASP A 404 17.50 0.35 39.87
CA ASP A 404 16.14 -0.19 39.87
C ASP A 404 15.12 0.94 39.75
N PHE A 405 13.84 0.58 39.62
CA PHE A 405 12.74 1.55 39.54
C PHE A 405 11.61 1.17 40.48
N GLU A 406 11.05 2.16 41.17
CA GLU A 406 9.90 1.94 42.05
C GLU A 406 8.66 1.50 41.27
N GLY A 407 8.02 0.42 41.74
CA GLY A 407 6.78 -0.08 41.17
C GLY A 407 6.93 -0.75 39.79
N LEU A 408 8.16 -0.96 39.33
CA LEU A 408 8.46 -1.73 38.11
C LEU A 408 9.08 -3.08 38.47
N ILE A 409 8.84 -4.08 37.62
CA ILE A 409 9.43 -5.42 37.73
C ILE A 409 10.50 -5.55 36.66
N ARG A 410 11.74 -5.87 37.04
CA ARG A 410 12.81 -6.17 36.06
C ARG A 410 12.56 -7.51 35.37
N ASP A 411 12.80 -7.55 34.07
CA ASP A 411 12.78 -8.77 33.29
C ASP A 411 13.93 -9.71 33.70
N GLY A 412 13.62 -11.00 33.90
CA GLY A 412 14.60 -11.99 34.37
C GLY A 412 15.61 -12.43 33.31
N GLU A 413 15.29 -12.26 32.02
CA GLU A 413 16.15 -12.62 30.89
C GLU A 413 16.85 -11.41 30.30
N ASN A 414 16.26 -10.21 30.45
CA ASN A 414 16.82 -8.97 29.94
C ASN A 414 16.97 -7.91 31.05
N SER A 415 18.19 -7.78 31.59
CA SER A 415 18.49 -6.82 32.64
C SER A 415 18.24 -5.35 32.26
N THR A 416 18.16 -5.01 30.97
CA THR A 416 17.86 -3.64 30.52
C THR A 416 16.37 -3.30 30.53
N GLN A 417 15.50 -4.28 30.77
CA GLN A 417 14.05 -4.15 30.62
C GLN A 417 13.32 -4.25 31.96
N PHE A 418 12.32 -3.40 32.13
CA PHE A 418 11.41 -3.36 33.25
C PHE A 418 9.98 -3.25 32.75
N VAL A 419 9.02 -3.79 33.51
CA VAL A 419 7.61 -3.80 33.12
C VAL A 419 6.74 -3.34 34.28
N LYS A 420 5.74 -2.52 33.97
CA LYS A 420 4.57 -2.28 34.83
C LYS A 420 3.37 -2.97 34.22
N ASN A 421 2.91 -4.05 34.86
CA ASN A 421 1.83 -4.88 34.35
C ASN A 421 0.45 -4.31 34.73
N ASN A 422 -0.55 -4.62 33.89
CA ASN A 422 -1.97 -4.40 34.18
C ASN A 422 -2.37 -2.93 34.43
N VAL A 423 -1.81 -1.99 33.68
CA VAL A 423 -2.30 -0.61 33.66
C VAL A 423 -3.63 -0.57 32.92
N ASN A 424 -4.71 -0.34 33.65
CA ASN A 424 -6.05 -0.35 33.08
C ASN A 424 -6.35 0.93 32.28
N LEU A 425 -6.89 0.84 31.07
CA LEU A 425 -7.45 1.96 30.30
C LEU A 425 -8.65 1.42 29.49
N ASP A 426 -9.81 2.08 29.59
CA ASP A 426 -11.02 1.74 28.84
C ASP A 426 -11.41 0.26 28.90
N SER A 427 -11.37 -0.33 30.10
CA SER A 427 -11.67 -1.75 30.36
C SER A 427 -10.69 -2.75 29.72
N GLN A 428 -9.56 -2.28 29.20
CA GLN A 428 -8.44 -3.10 28.76
C GLN A 428 -7.22 -2.89 29.67
N ASN A 429 -6.35 -3.89 29.74
CA ASN A 429 -5.13 -3.82 30.53
C ASN A 429 -3.92 -3.77 29.59
N TYR A 430 -2.98 -2.90 29.92
CA TYR A 430 -1.78 -2.65 29.15
C TYR A 430 -0.54 -2.85 30.02
N ASP A 431 0.51 -3.39 29.41
CA ASP A 431 1.81 -3.53 30.05
C ASP A 431 2.75 -2.45 29.49
N LEU A 432 3.23 -1.61 30.39
CA LEU A 432 4.18 -0.55 30.08
C LEU A 432 5.59 -1.11 30.18
N VAL A 433 6.30 -1.12 29.06
CA VAL A 433 7.65 -1.67 28.96
C VAL A 433 8.65 -0.52 28.96
N PHE A 434 9.52 -0.49 29.96
CA PHE A 434 10.58 0.48 30.14
C PHE A 434 11.92 -0.19 29.85
N LYS A 435 12.64 0.31 28.86
CA LYS A 435 13.94 -0.26 28.46
C LYS A 435 15.04 0.79 28.54
N GLN A 436 16.16 0.41 29.12
CA GLN A 436 17.39 1.18 29.11
C GLN A 436 18.01 1.10 27.71
N GLU A 437 18.02 2.22 26.98
CA GLU A 437 18.63 2.31 25.64
C GLU A 437 19.60 3.50 25.59
N GLY A 438 20.89 3.22 25.44
CA GLY A 438 21.95 4.22 25.39
C GLY A 438 23.04 4.00 26.44
N LEU A 439 23.95 4.95 26.58
CA LEU A 439 25.03 4.89 27.57
C LEU A 439 24.57 5.50 28.90
N ILE A 440 24.78 4.78 30.00
CA ILE A 440 24.64 5.35 31.35
C ILE A 440 25.85 6.24 31.62
N THR A 441 25.59 7.48 32.05
CA THR A 441 26.65 8.47 32.28
C THR A 441 26.62 8.98 33.72
N PHE A 442 27.81 9.22 34.29
CA PHE A 442 27.97 9.78 35.63
C PHE A 442 28.96 10.94 35.58
N ASN A 443 28.57 12.10 36.13
CA ASN A 443 29.42 13.31 36.16
C ASN A 443 29.85 13.66 37.59
N ASN A 444 30.04 12.65 38.44
CA ASN A 444 30.35 12.73 39.88
C ASN A 444 29.20 13.21 40.79
N ASN A 445 28.19 13.90 40.24
CA ASN A 445 27.05 14.38 41.02
C ASN A 445 25.71 13.78 40.56
N ILE A 446 25.59 13.43 39.28
CA ILE A 446 24.35 12.95 38.68
C ILE A 446 24.65 11.73 37.81
N LEU A 447 23.98 10.62 38.12
CA LEU A 447 23.90 9.44 37.26
C LEU A 447 22.67 9.60 36.37
N THR A 448 22.89 9.57 35.05
CA THR A 448 21.84 9.70 34.03
C THR A 448 21.67 8.39 33.29
N VAL A 449 20.45 7.86 33.31
CA VAL A 449 20.06 6.60 32.67
C VAL A 449 19.05 6.92 31.56
N PRO A 450 19.41 6.74 30.29
CA PRO A 450 18.48 6.93 29.18
C PRO A 450 17.50 5.77 29.10
N MET A 451 16.21 6.10 29.07
CA MET A 451 15.10 5.15 29.13
C MET A 451 14.10 5.41 28.00
N VAL A 452 13.50 4.32 27.52
CA VAL A 452 12.43 4.32 26.52
C VAL A 452 11.23 3.58 27.08
N LEU A 453 10.06 4.21 27.05
CA LEU A 453 8.78 3.60 27.38
C LEU A 453 8.01 3.25 26.11
N THR A 454 7.54 2.01 26.02
CA THR A 454 6.61 1.50 25.00
C THR A 454 5.45 0.73 25.64
N VAL A 455 4.46 0.34 24.85
CA VAL A 455 3.32 -0.48 25.31
C VAL A 455 3.34 -1.83 24.61
N ALA A 456 3.34 -2.91 25.38
CA ALA A 456 3.52 -4.26 24.85
C ALA A 456 2.40 -4.67 23.87
N GLN A 457 1.17 -4.21 24.09
CA GLN A 457 0.00 -4.58 23.30
C GLN A 457 -0.15 -3.78 22.00
N PHE A 458 0.57 -2.66 21.82
CA PHE A 458 0.45 -1.86 20.59
C PHE A 458 1.11 -2.55 19.40
N GLU A 459 0.44 -2.46 18.25
CA GLU A 459 0.96 -2.96 16.97
C GLU A 459 2.15 -2.11 16.52
N ASN A 460 2.05 -0.80 16.69
CA ASN A 460 3.12 0.14 16.42
C ASN A 460 4.09 0.24 17.61
N LYS A 461 5.18 -0.55 17.56
CA LYS A 461 6.22 -0.57 18.61
C LYS A 461 7.06 0.69 18.72
N ASN A 462 7.00 1.63 17.76
CA ASN A 462 7.73 2.90 17.89
C ASN A 462 6.85 4.06 18.41
N ILE A 463 5.61 3.83 18.83
CA ILE A 463 4.93 4.78 19.74
C ILE A 463 5.64 4.67 21.08
N LYS A 464 6.46 5.66 21.39
CA LYS A 464 7.35 5.64 22.56
C LYS A 464 7.49 7.00 23.23
N TYR A 465 7.90 6.96 24.50
CA TYR A 465 8.30 8.12 25.29
C TYR A 465 9.76 7.93 25.72
N GLU A 466 10.63 8.83 25.29
CA GLU A 466 12.05 8.82 25.65
C GLU A 466 12.29 9.80 26.81
N PHE A 467 13.03 9.36 27.82
CA PHE A 467 13.36 10.19 28.98
C PHE A 467 14.68 9.81 29.63
N GLU A 468 15.19 10.74 30.44
CA GLU A 468 16.37 10.52 31.27
C GLU A 468 15.95 10.35 32.73
N ALA A 469 16.20 9.18 33.29
CA ALA A 469 16.10 8.97 34.74
C ALA A 469 17.39 9.45 35.40
N LYS A 470 17.28 10.22 36.49
CA LYS A 470 18.42 10.87 37.14
C LYS A 470 18.48 10.52 38.63
N LEU A 471 19.66 10.08 39.08
CA LEU A 471 19.99 9.93 40.49
C LEU A 471 21.05 10.98 40.86
N THR A 472 20.73 11.82 41.83
CA THR A 472 21.65 12.80 42.41
C THR A 472 22.42 12.13 43.55
N TYR A 473 23.74 12.10 43.43
CA TYR A 473 24.65 11.63 44.46
C TYR A 473 25.03 12.76 45.41
N ASN A 474 24.91 12.53 46.72
CA ASN A 474 25.46 13.40 47.74
C ASN A 474 26.78 12.82 48.24
N PRO A 475 27.94 13.44 47.95
CA PRO A 475 29.24 12.93 48.39
C PRO A 475 29.43 12.91 49.92
N GLU A 476 28.76 13.81 50.64
CA GLU A 476 28.90 13.93 52.10
C GLU A 476 28.17 12.79 52.82
N THR A 477 26.96 12.47 52.38
CA THR A 477 26.16 11.37 52.95
C THR A 477 26.42 10.03 52.26
N LYS A 478 27.08 10.05 51.10
CA LYS A 478 27.26 8.91 50.18
C LYS A 478 25.93 8.27 49.76
N GLU A 479 24.87 9.06 49.71
CA GLU A 479 23.54 8.59 49.35
C GLU A 479 23.12 9.08 47.97
N PHE A 480 22.30 8.27 47.30
CA PHE A 480 21.63 8.66 46.07
C PHE A 480 20.19 9.05 46.37
N SER A 481 19.74 10.12 45.73
CA SER A 481 18.36 10.60 45.78
C SER A 481 17.82 10.80 44.38
N ALA A 482 16.52 10.57 44.19
CA ALA A 482 15.82 10.81 42.93
C ALA A 482 14.75 11.88 43.12
N THR A 483 14.47 12.63 42.06
CA THR A 483 13.34 13.57 42.01
C THR A 483 12.22 13.00 41.16
N GLN A 484 11.00 13.07 41.66
CA GLN A 484 9.82 12.65 40.92
C GLN A 484 9.53 13.64 39.78
N ASN A 485 9.57 13.15 38.55
CA ASN A 485 9.23 13.93 37.36
C ASN A 485 7.90 13.45 36.77
N LYS A 486 7.23 14.33 36.00
CA LYS A 486 6.00 14.02 35.27
C LYS A 486 6.29 13.79 33.79
N TYR A 487 5.43 13.03 33.12
CA TYR A 487 5.45 12.96 31.65
C TYR A 487 5.12 14.32 31.04
N ASN A 488 5.82 14.70 29.97
CA ASN A 488 5.50 15.86 29.17
C ASN A 488 4.43 15.50 28.13
N LEU A 489 3.17 15.75 28.48
CA LEU A 489 2.02 15.41 27.64
C LEU A 489 1.83 16.36 26.44
N SER A 490 2.55 17.50 26.38
CA SER A 490 2.36 18.49 25.29
C SER A 490 2.69 17.95 23.89
N LYS A 491 3.49 16.88 23.80
CA LYS A 491 3.86 16.23 22.54
C LYS A 491 2.97 15.02 22.19
N TYR A 492 2.05 14.66 23.07
CA TYR A 492 1.22 13.47 22.99
C TYR A 492 -0.24 13.88 23.13
N PRO A 493 -0.87 14.41 22.07
CA PRO A 493 -2.25 14.86 22.13
C PRO A 493 -3.19 13.68 22.32
N THR A 494 -4.25 13.87 23.11
CA THR A 494 -5.34 12.88 23.29
C THR A 494 -6.45 13.04 22.25
N SER A 495 -6.43 14.12 21.47
CA SER A 495 -7.34 14.41 20.36
C SER A 495 -6.69 15.38 19.37
N VAL A 496 -7.25 15.48 18.16
CA VAL A 496 -6.79 16.37 17.09
C VAL A 496 -7.87 17.40 16.81
N ASP A 497 -7.51 18.68 16.86
CA ASP A 497 -8.38 19.77 16.43
C ASP A 497 -8.38 19.88 14.90
N MET A 498 -9.54 19.64 14.29
CA MET A 498 -9.74 19.70 12.84
C MET A 498 -9.97 21.12 12.31
N VAL A 499 -9.94 22.16 13.15
CA VAL A 499 -10.09 23.54 12.71
C VAL A 499 -8.78 24.09 12.13
N LYS A 500 -8.90 24.69 10.95
CA LYS A 500 -7.86 25.52 10.34
C LYS A 500 -8.49 26.65 9.54
N ASN A 501 -7.93 27.85 9.62
CA ASN A 501 -8.40 29.01 8.84
C ASN A 501 -9.92 29.26 8.94
N ASN A 502 -10.50 29.07 10.14
CA ASN A 502 -11.94 29.22 10.41
C ASN A 502 -12.85 28.25 9.61
N GLN A 503 -12.34 27.07 9.27
CA GLN A 503 -13.10 25.96 8.68
C GLN A 503 -12.63 24.64 9.28
N ILE A 504 -13.46 23.60 9.20
CA ILE A 504 -13.03 22.22 9.44
C ILE A 504 -12.31 21.72 8.20
N GLU A 505 -11.07 21.26 8.37
CA GLU A 505 -10.28 20.54 7.37
C GLU A 505 -10.01 19.12 7.90
N ALA A 506 -11.05 18.29 7.92
CA ALA A 506 -10.96 16.96 8.50
C ALA A 506 -10.34 15.97 7.51
N LYS A 507 -9.36 15.20 7.97
CA LYS A 507 -8.70 14.19 7.14
C LYS A 507 -8.24 12.98 7.95
N TYR A 508 -8.50 11.79 7.42
CA TYR A 508 -7.86 10.53 7.80
C TYR A 508 -7.05 10.02 6.61
N VAL A 509 -5.87 9.46 6.86
CA VAL A 509 -4.97 8.95 5.81
C VAL A 509 -4.42 7.58 6.13
N ILE A 510 -4.09 6.85 5.08
CA ILE A 510 -3.23 5.66 5.12
C ILE A 510 -2.11 5.90 4.11
N LYS A 511 -0.87 5.96 4.58
CA LYS A 511 0.32 5.99 3.73
C LYS A 511 0.63 4.57 3.29
N LEU A 512 0.61 4.33 1.99
CA LEU A 512 0.96 3.04 1.42
C LEU A 512 2.45 3.02 1.14
N ALA A 513 3.22 2.40 2.03
CA ALA A 513 4.67 2.34 1.91
C ALA A 513 5.23 1.07 2.56
N PRO A 514 6.26 0.44 1.98
CA PRO A 514 6.99 -0.63 2.66
C PRO A 514 7.65 -0.10 3.95
N LEU A 515 8.03 -1.01 4.84
CA LEU A 515 8.87 -0.70 6.00
C LEU A 515 10.34 -0.97 5.69
N TYR A 516 11.22 -0.12 6.20
CA TYR A 516 12.65 -0.36 6.18
C TYR A 516 13.06 -1.09 7.46
N GLN A 517 13.40 -2.38 7.33
CA GLN A 517 13.63 -3.25 8.47
C GLN A 517 14.76 -4.25 8.20
N THR A 518 15.40 -4.69 9.28
CA THR A 518 16.42 -5.73 9.24
C THR A 518 15.79 -7.07 8.90
N VAL A 519 16.29 -7.69 7.83
CA VAL A 519 15.90 -9.05 7.42
C VAL A 519 17.14 -9.93 7.46
N ASP A 520 16.97 -11.14 8.00
CA ASP A 520 18.00 -12.17 7.99
C ASP A 520 17.99 -12.91 6.66
N PHE A 521 19.16 -12.97 6.04
CA PHE A 521 19.42 -13.68 4.81
C PHE A 521 20.29 -14.89 5.11
N GLU A 522 19.85 -16.07 4.68
CA GLU A 522 20.67 -17.27 4.66
C GLU A 522 21.32 -17.39 3.28
N ALA A 523 22.66 -17.39 3.25
CA ALA A 523 23.43 -17.66 2.05
C ALA A 523 23.50 -19.17 1.77
N ALA A 524 23.93 -19.55 0.57
CA ALA A 524 24.02 -20.95 0.14
C ALA A 524 24.96 -21.80 1.02
N ASP A 525 25.89 -21.17 1.73
CA ASP A 525 26.81 -21.79 2.69
C ASP A 525 26.27 -21.83 4.14
N LYS A 526 24.99 -21.49 4.34
CA LYS A 526 24.30 -21.36 5.63
C LYS A 526 24.83 -20.24 6.54
N THR A 527 25.65 -19.33 6.02
CA THR A 527 25.99 -18.12 6.77
C THR A 527 24.76 -17.21 6.83
N LYS A 528 24.46 -16.71 8.03
CA LYS A 528 23.37 -15.76 8.26
C LYS A 528 23.94 -14.36 8.23
N THR A 529 23.37 -13.51 7.38
CA THR A 529 23.71 -12.09 7.32
C THR A 529 22.43 -11.28 7.49
N SER A 530 22.47 -10.23 8.30
CA SER A 530 21.33 -9.36 8.52
C SER A 530 21.55 -8.07 7.71
N LYS A 531 20.54 -7.66 6.94
CA LYS A 531 20.59 -6.41 6.16
C LYS A 531 19.26 -5.67 6.27
N ASP A 532 19.33 -4.35 6.37
CA ASP A 532 18.16 -3.50 6.31
C ASP A 532 17.65 -3.37 4.87
N VAL A 533 16.41 -3.77 4.65
CA VAL A 533 15.74 -3.76 3.34
C VAL A 533 14.31 -3.23 3.48
N LEU A 534 13.77 -2.76 2.36
CA LEU A 534 12.36 -2.46 2.21
C LEU A 534 11.58 -3.76 2.10
N SER A 535 10.52 -3.89 2.90
CA SER A 535 9.69 -5.09 2.91
C SER A 535 8.25 -4.74 3.30
N MET A 536 7.31 -5.57 2.83
CA MET A 536 5.89 -5.47 3.17
C MET A 536 5.55 -6.23 4.46
N LYS A 537 6.49 -6.97 5.04
CA LYS A 537 6.29 -7.62 6.35
C LYS A 537 6.10 -6.58 7.45
N ASN A 538 5.25 -6.89 8.42
CA ASN A 538 4.79 -6.02 9.51
C ASN A 538 3.99 -4.79 9.02
N THR A 539 3.40 -4.86 7.82
CA THR A 539 2.45 -3.86 7.32
C THR A 539 1.02 -4.38 7.44
N PRO A 540 -0.01 -3.52 7.48
CA PRO A 540 -1.42 -3.94 7.45
C PRO A 540 -1.81 -4.76 6.23
N TRP A 541 -0.96 -4.76 5.20
CA TRP A 541 -1.18 -5.44 3.95
C TRP A 541 -0.11 -6.51 3.70
N GLU A 542 0.48 -7.13 4.74
CA GLU A 542 1.39 -8.27 4.53
C GLU A 542 0.65 -9.51 4.04
N GLU A 543 -0.61 -9.68 4.48
CA GLU A 543 -1.45 -10.83 4.17
C GLU A 543 -1.91 -10.82 2.71
N GLU A 544 -1.98 -12.01 2.09
CA GLU A 544 -2.30 -12.16 0.67
C GLU A 544 -3.59 -11.44 0.26
N LYS A 545 -4.66 -11.60 1.05
CA LYS A 545 -5.94 -10.94 0.79
C LYS A 545 -5.80 -9.41 0.74
N ALA A 546 -5.01 -8.83 1.65
CA ALA A 546 -4.79 -7.39 1.70
C ALA A 546 -3.84 -6.91 0.59
N LEU A 547 -2.83 -7.72 0.22
CA LEU A 547 -1.98 -7.49 -0.95
C LEU A 547 -2.79 -7.46 -2.24
N LEU A 548 -3.77 -8.36 -2.40
CA LEU A 548 -4.66 -8.37 -3.56
C LEU A 548 -5.51 -7.10 -3.63
N VAL A 549 -6.12 -6.68 -2.51
CA VAL A 549 -6.87 -5.41 -2.44
C VAL A 549 -5.98 -4.22 -2.82
N LEU A 550 -4.77 -4.14 -2.27
CA LEU A 550 -3.80 -3.11 -2.59
C LEU A 550 -3.44 -3.12 -4.08
N ALA A 551 -2.98 -4.27 -4.60
CA ALA A 551 -2.56 -4.40 -5.98
C ALA A 551 -3.70 -4.09 -6.97
N ASN A 552 -4.92 -4.55 -6.70
CA ASN A 552 -6.09 -4.27 -7.53
C ASN A 552 -6.41 -2.76 -7.58
N ASN A 553 -6.32 -2.05 -6.45
CA ASN A 553 -6.46 -0.59 -6.45
C ASN A 553 -5.36 0.09 -7.30
N LEU A 554 -4.11 -0.36 -7.18
CA LEU A 554 -2.97 0.21 -7.94
C LEU A 554 -3.09 -0.02 -9.45
N ILE A 555 -3.40 -1.24 -9.89
CA ILE A 555 -3.52 -1.57 -11.32
C ILE A 555 -4.70 -0.86 -11.97
N ILE A 556 -5.77 -0.55 -11.23
CA ILE A 556 -6.89 0.24 -11.76
C ILE A 556 -6.48 1.71 -11.93
N LYS A 557 -5.82 2.29 -10.92
CA LYS A 557 -5.38 3.70 -10.96
C LYS A 557 -4.37 3.95 -12.10
N ASP A 558 -3.39 3.07 -12.26
CA ASP A 558 -2.24 3.27 -13.16
C ASP A 558 -2.21 2.27 -14.34
N LYS A 559 -3.37 1.76 -14.75
CA LYS A 559 -3.57 0.67 -15.72
C LYS A 559 -2.60 0.67 -16.91
N ASP A 560 -2.59 1.73 -17.71
CA ASP A 560 -1.80 1.77 -18.94
C ASP A 560 -0.29 1.93 -18.68
N SER A 561 0.09 2.58 -17.58
CA SER A 561 1.50 2.74 -17.19
C SER A 561 2.05 1.43 -16.63
N LEU A 562 1.30 0.77 -15.73
CA LEU A 562 1.70 -0.49 -15.12
C LEU A 562 1.78 -1.61 -16.14
N PHE A 563 0.82 -1.69 -17.06
CA PHE A 563 0.88 -2.70 -18.12
C PHE A 563 2.12 -2.55 -19.00
N ARG A 564 2.49 -1.32 -19.39
CA ARG A 564 3.73 -1.06 -20.12
C ARG A 564 4.98 -1.45 -19.34
N THR A 565 5.04 -1.11 -18.05
CA THR A 565 6.16 -1.49 -17.17
C THR A 565 6.27 -3.00 -17.06
N ALA A 566 5.15 -3.69 -16.80
CA ALA A 566 5.09 -5.15 -16.71
C ALA A 566 5.55 -5.81 -18.02
N GLN A 567 5.08 -5.31 -19.16
CA GLN A 567 5.43 -5.84 -20.47
C GLN A 567 6.92 -5.66 -20.80
N ASN A 568 7.50 -4.50 -20.49
CA ASN A 568 8.94 -4.27 -20.64
C ASN A 568 9.75 -5.24 -19.78
N TYR A 569 9.31 -5.49 -18.56
CA TYR A 569 9.92 -6.49 -17.70
C TYR A 569 9.77 -7.92 -18.26
N PHE A 570 8.61 -8.29 -18.79
CA PHE A 570 8.42 -9.63 -19.37
C PHE A 570 9.34 -9.90 -20.57
N LYS A 571 9.75 -8.88 -21.34
CA LYS A 571 10.77 -9.06 -22.38
C LYS A 571 12.10 -9.54 -21.82
N GLU A 572 12.49 -9.03 -20.66
CA GLU A 572 13.72 -9.42 -19.95
C GLU A 572 13.66 -10.88 -19.47
N LEU A 573 12.45 -11.44 -19.31
CA LEU A 573 12.24 -12.87 -19.02
C LEU A 573 12.36 -13.76 -20.27
N GLY A 574 12.68 -13.19 -21.44
CA GLY A 574 12.94 -13.91 -22.67
C GLY A 574 11.78 -13.94 -23.66
N PHE A 575 10.70 -13.21 -23.41
CA PHE A 575 9.61 -13.04 -24.37
C PHE A 575 9.98 -11.98 -25.42
N LYS A 576 10.45 -12.43 -26.59
CA LYS A 576 10.89 -11.53 -27.67
C LYS A 576 9.88 -11.45 -28.80
N PHE A 577 9.67 -10.25 -29.34
CA PHE A 577 8.94 -10.02 -30.59
C PHE A 577 9.93 -10.11 -31.75
N GLU A 578 9.91 -11.21 -32.49
CA GLU A 578 10.75 -11.41 -33.68
C GLU A 578 9.88 -11.40 -34.95
N ASN A 579 10.37 -10.78 -36.03
CA ASN A 579 9.72 -10.75 -37.35
C ASN A 579 8.29 -10.14 -37.35
N VAL A 580 8.12 -9.01 -36.65
CA VAL A 580 6.86 -8.27 -36.62
C VAL A 580 6.72 -7.44 -37.90
N ASN A 581 5.49 -7.35 -38.45
CA ASN A 581 5.20 -6.46 -39.57
C ASN A 581 5.49 -4.99 -39.19
N SER A 582 6.05 -4.18 -40.09
CA SER A 582 6.46 -2.80 -39.79
C SER A 582 5.32 -1.93 -39.24
N SER A 583 4.09 -2.07 -39.75
CA SER A 583 2.94 -1.31 -39.25
C SER A 583 2.52 -1.74 -37.84
N VAL A 584 2.69 -3.01 -37.49
CA VAL A 584 2.47 -3.52 -36.13
C VAL A 584 3.60 -3.04 -35.21
N GLU A 585 4.85 -3.07 -35.69
CA GLU A 585 6.02 -2.58 -34.97
C GLU A 585 5.87 -1.08 -34.65
N ASP A 586 5.49 -0.26 -35.62
CA ASP A 586 5.25 1.19 -35.42
C ASP A 586 4.13 1.45 -34.41
N TYR A 587 3.05 0.66 -34.46
CA TYR A 587 1.98 0.73 -33.47
C TYR A 587 2.50 0.39 -32.07
N LEU A 588 3.22 -0.73 -31.92
CA LEU A 588 3.77 -1.17 -30.64
C LEU A 588 4.76 -0.14 -30.05
N LYS A 589 5.60 0.49 -30.89
CA LYS A 589 6.45 1.63 -30.48
C LYS A 589 5.62 2.80 -29.98
N THR A 590 4.56 3.15 -30.70
CA THR A 590 3.67 4.28 -30.35
C THR A 590 3.00 4.08 -29.00
N ILE A 591 2.58 2.86 -28.68
CA ILE A 591 1.98 2.54 -27.38
C ILE A 591 3.01 2.19 -26.30
N GLY A 592 4.31 2.21 -26.61
CA GLY A 592 5.41 1.97 -25.68
C GLY A 592 5.56 0.50 -25.25
N LEU A 593 5.17 -0.43 -26.12
CA LEU A 593 5.33 -1.88 -25.90
C LEU A 593 6.55 -2.47 -26.60
N ILE A 594 7.32 -1.72 -27.39
CA ILE A 594 8.65 -2.11 -27.90
C ILE A 594 9.58 -0.92 -27.97
#